data_AF-A0A7H8IPP3-F1
#
_entry.id   AF-A0A7H8IPP3-F1
#
_cell.length_a   1.000
_cell.length_b   1.000
_cell.length_c   1.000
_cell.angle_alpha   90.00
_cell.angle_beta   90.00
_cell.angle_gamma   90.00
#
_symmetry.space_group_name_H-M   'P 1'
#
loop_
_entity.id
_entity.type
_entity.pdbx_description
1 polymer ?
#
loop_
_entity_poly.entity_id
_entity_poly.type
_entity_poly.pdbx_seq_one_letter_code
_entity_poly.pdbx_strand_id
1 'polypeptide(L)'
;MRTVRNIHERTIEAPAEAVGALLDQLSSEYDPIWPSPAWPPMRFDRPLGVGAEGGHGFVRYTVSAYEPGRRVRFDFAPGDNGFHELVVEPLEPGRCRVRHVLEQRQRGAHLLVWALAIRWAHDTVVEEIFDNIERVAAGTHRAPLLWSPWVRLLNRVLWARPVAAPIPAAARLARAAFERTDFSDAWCMELAPGMPRDPESWRGVLRGAPFPVVGRADGEVLLGEDAGHLDFRASILVESGQVTLSTVVRTHNARGRLYFGVVRRIHPVMARLMLRRTHRRLALAAPSAGERALRAGR
;
A
#
# COMPACT_ATOMS: atom_id res chain seq x y z
N MET A 1 24.10 8.94 -21.97
CA MET A 1 23.04 9.40 -21.04
C MET A 1 21.85 9.77 -21.89
N ARG A 2 20.64 9.31 -21.56
CA ARG A 2 19.42 9.67 -22.29
C ARG A 2 18.43 10.31 -21.33
N THR A 3 17.79 11.38 -21.76
CA THR A 3 16.67 11.97 -21.04
C THR A 3 15.40 11.23 -21.46
N VAL A 4 14.74 10.64 -20.48
CA VAL A 4 13.39 10.08 -20.61
C VAL A 4 12.42 11.19 -20.30
N ARG A 5 11.47 11.44 -21.21
CA ARG A 5 10.36 12.36 -20.99
C ARG A 5 9.06 11.61 -21.18
N ASN A 6 8.21 11.64 -20.17
CA ASN A 6 6.90 10.98 -20.15
C ASN A 6 5.87 12.03 -19.68
N ILE A 7 4.80 12.19 -20.45
CA ILE A 7 3.83 13.28 -20.26
C ILE A 7 2.45 12.66 -20.38
N HIS A 8 1.62 12.95 -19.38
CA HIS A 8 0.20 12.60 -19.38
C HIS A 8 -0.61 13.87 -19.23
N GLU A 9 -1.68 14.00 -20.01
CA GLU A 9 -2.58 15.14 -19.97
C GLU A 9 -4.01 14.66 -20.02
N ARG A 10 -4.85 15.22 -19.15
CA ARG A 10 -6.29 14.96 -19.16
C ARG A 10 -7.05 16.26 -18.98
N THR A 11 -8.11 16.41 -19.77
CA THR A 11 -9.06 17.50 -19.58
C THR A 11 -10.16 17.03 -18.64
N ILE A 12 -10.37 17.77 -17.57
CA ILE A 12 -11.33 17.50 -16.50
C ILE A 12 -12.49 18.48 -16.66
N GLU A 13 -13.72 17.95 -16.64
CA GLU A 13 -14.96 18.75 -16.68
C GLU A 13 -15.27 19.29 -15.26
N ALA A 14 -14.33 20.04 -14.70
CA ALA A 14 -14.46 20.76 -13.42
C ALA A 14 -13.63 22.06 -13.43
N PRO A 15 -13.98 23.08 -12.62
CA PRO A 15 -13.16 24.28 -12.47
C PRO A 15 -11.75 23.98 -11.95
N ALA A 16 -10.76 24.73 -12.43
CA ALA A 16 -9.36 24.60 -12.00
C ALA A 16 -9.19 24.78 -10.48
N GLU A 17 -9.99 25.63 -9.84
CA GLU A 17 -9.97 25.83 -8.39
C GLU A 17 -10.32 24.55 -7.61
N ALA A 18 -11.36 23.83 -8.05
CA ALA A 18 -11.77 22.58 -7.41
C ALA A 18 -10.69 21.50 -7.54
N VAL A 19 -10.08 21.37 -8.73
CA VAL A 19 -8.98 20.42 -8.96
C VAL A 19 -7.70 20.84 -8.25
N GLY A 20 -7.42 22.13 -8.19
CA GLY A 20 -6.30 22.71 -7.45
C GLY A 20 -6.38 22.41 -5.96
N ALA A 21 -7.56 22.55 -5.34
CA ALA A 21 -7.77 22.22 -3.95
C ALA A 21 -7.54 20.72 -3.64
N LEU A 22 -7.75 19.83 -4.61
CA LEU A 22 -7.40 18.42 -4.48
C LEU A 22 -5.88 18.20 -4.58
N LEU A 23 -5.22 18.91 -5.49
CA LEU A 23 -3.76 18.86 -5.64
C LEU A 23 -3.05 19.28 -4.35
N ASP A 24 -3.55 20.31 -3.68
CA ASP A 24 -2.98 20.82 -2.42
C ASP A 24 -3.09 19.83 -1.26
N GLN A 25 -4.00 18.85 -1.35
CA GLN A 25 -4.19 17.79 -0.36
C GLN A 25 -3.36 16.52 -0.65
N LEU A 26 -2.59 16.50 -1.74
CA LEU A 26 -1.71 15.38 -2.06
C LEU A 26 -0.71 15.16 -0.90
N SER A 27 -0.47 13.89 -0.54
CA SER A 27 0.31 13.46 0.63
C SER A 27 -0.32 13.76 2.01
N SER A 28 -1.51 14.36 2.10
CA SER A 28 -2.18 14.52 3.39
C SER A 28 -2.67 13.19 3.96
N GLU A 29 -3.10 13.18 5.23
CA GLU A 29 -3.71 12.00 5.85
C GLU A 29 -4.95 11.50 5.08
N TYR A 30 -5.70 12.44 4.50
CA TYR A 30 -6.91 12.21 3.72
C TYR A 30 -6.70 12.47 2.23
N ASP A 31 -5.51 12.13 1.71
CA ASP A 31 -5.17 12.32 0.29
C ASP A 31 -6.29 11.83 -0.64
N PRO A 32 -6.94 12.73 -1.40
CA PRO A 32 -8.10 12.39 -2.22
C PRO A 32 -7.72 11.88 -3.61
N ILE A 33 -6.45 12.00 -4.03
CA ILE A 33 -6.05 11.76 -5.43
C ILE A 33 -5.00 10.66 -5.59
N TRP A 34 -4.13 10.42 -4.61
CA TRP A 34 -3.11 9.37 -4.72
C TRP A 34 -3.73 7.98 -4.70
N PRO A 35 -3.37 7.05 -5.60
CA PRO A 35 -4.05 5.76 -5.78
C PRO A 35 -3.69 4.70 -4.72
N SER A 36 -3.69 5.10 -3.45
CA SER A 36 -3.65 4.21 -2.30
C SER A 36 -5.03 3.58 -2.06
N PRO A 37 -5.12 2.30 -1.66
CA PRO A 37 -4.02 1.44 -1.20
C PRO A 37 -3.40 0.52 -2.27
N ALA A 38 -3.81 0.64 -3.53
CA ALA A 38 -3.27 -0.17 -4.63
C ALA A 38 -1.76 0.11 -4.90
N TRP A 39 -1.32 1.33 -4.57
CA TRP A 39 0.09 1.75 -4.60
C TRP A 39 0.56 2.25 -3.23
N PRO A 40 1.87 2.17 -2.94
CA PRO A 40 2.45 2.71 -1.71
C PRO A 40 2.04 4.18 -1.54
N PRO A 41 1.53 4.59 -0.37
CA PRO A 41 1.10 5.97 -0.16
C PRO A 41 2.26 6.94 -0.36
N MET A 42 1.96 8.12 -0.91
CA MET A 42 2.87 9.24 -0.93
C MET A 42 2.88 9.90 0.45
N ARG A 43 4.07 10.11 1.02
CA ARG A 43 4.24 10.72 2.34
C ARG A 43 5.40 11.70 2.30
N PHE A 44 5.20 12.87 2.89
CA PHE A 44 6.21 13.90 3.12
C PHE A 44 6.39 14.16 4.63
N ASP A 45 7.54 14.69 4.99
CA ASP A 45 7.91 15.06 6.36
C ASP A 45 7.08 16.23 6.92
N ARG A 46 6.51 17.05 6.04
CA ARG A 46 5.68 18.22 6.33
C ARG A 46 4.63 18.42 5.21
N PRO A 47 3.64 19.32 5.38
CA PRO A 47 2.70 19.67 4.32
C PRO A 47 3.41 20.09 3.02
N LEU A 48 2.75 19.91 1.88
CA LEU A 48 3.33 20.27 0.58
C LEU A 48 3.75 21.75 0.56
N GLY A 49 5.00 21.96 0.18
CA GLY A 49 5.66 23.25 0.17
C GLY A 49 7.12 23.08 -0.21
N VAL A 50 7.75 24.15 -0.71
CA VAL A 50 9.16 24.09 -1.13
C VAL A 50 10.04 23.61 0.03
N GLY A 51 10.89 22.63 -0.24
CA GLY A 51 11.79 22.00 0.74
C GLY A 51 11.18 20.87 1.55
N ALA A 52 9.90 20.50 1.35
CA ALA A 52 9.35 19.26 1.90
C ALA A 52 10.05 18.04 1.28
N GLU A 53 10.37 17.05 2.10
CA GLU A 53 11.07 15.83 1.70
C GLU A 53 10.19 14.61 1.93
N GLY A 54 10.19 13.68 0.98
CA GLY A 54 9.25 12.58 1.03
C GLY A 54 9.37 11.61 -0.13
N GLY A 55 8.28 10.91 -0.42
CA GLY A 55 8.20 10.01 -1.57
C GLY A 55 7.14 8.94 -1.44
N HIS A 56 7.25 7.94 -2.31
CA HIS A 56 6.37 6.77 -2.28
C HIS A 56 7.18 5.51 -2.62
N GLY A 57 6.91 4.41 -1.92
CA GLY A 57 7.64 3.15 -2.13
C GLY A 57 9.15 3.34 -1.96
N PHE A 58 9.93 3.07 -3.01
CA PHE A 58 11.39 3.28 -3.03
C PHE A 58 11.80 4.64 -3.62
N VAL A 59 10.86 5.40 -4.18
CA VAL A 59 11.15 6.69 -4.81
C VAL A 59 11.17 7.79 -3.76
N ARG A 60 12.14 8.69 -3.84
CA ARG A 60 12.33 9.80 -2.90
C ARG A 60 12.41 11.12 -3.65
N TYR A 61 11.83 12.15 -3.06
CA TYR A 61 11.64 13.47 -3.65
C TYR A 61 11.93 14.59 -2.65
N THR A 62 12.31 15.73 -3.21
CA THR A 62 12.21 17.04 -2.55
C THR A 62 11.29 17.93 -3.37
N VAL A 63 10.38 18.66 -2.73
CA VAL A 63 9.52 19.63 -3.41
C VAL A 63 10.36 20.85 -3.78
N SER A 64 10.61 21.05 -5.07
CA SER A 64 11.45 22.13 -5.59
C SER A 64 10.65 23.38 -5.99
N ALA A 65 9.39 23.20 -6.35
CA ALA A 65 8.46 24.30 -6.62
C ALA A 65 7.04 23.93 -6.18
N TYR A 66 6.33 24.91 -5.63
CA TYR A 66 4.95 24.76 -5.22
C TYR A 66 4.20 26.09 -5.40
N GLU A 67 3.11 26.05 -6.15
CA GLU A 67 2.15 27.13 -6.33
C GLU A 67 0.77 26.57 -5.94
N PRO A 68 0.20 26.99 -4.80
CA PRO A 68 -1.07 26.48 -4.31
C PRO A 68 -2.17 26.49 -5.38
N GLY A 69 -2.91 25.40 -5.48
CA GLY A 69 -3.99 25.19 -6.42
C GLY A 69 -3.58 25.06 -7.89
N ARG A 70 -2.28 25.19 -8.22
CA ARG A 70 -1.82 25.26 -9.62
C ARG A 70 -0.73 24.27 -9.96
N ARG A 71 0.31 24.15 -9.14
CA ARG A 71 1.51 23.42 -9.54
C ARG A 71 2.29 22.90 -8.35
N VAL A 72 2.79 21.67 -8.49
CA VAL A 72 3.78 21.10 -7.58
C VAL A 72 4.83 20.35 -8.39
N ARG A 73 6.11 20.54 -8.03
CA ARG A 73 7.24 19.87 -8.65
C ARG A 73 8.07 19.13 -7.60
N PHE A 74 8.33 17.87 -7.90
CA PHE A 74 9.08 16.92 -7.10
C PHE A 74 10.38 16.58 -7.81
N ASP A 75 11.52 17.06 -7.32
CA ASP A 75 12.81 16.68 -7.86
C ASP A 75 13.26 15.37 -7.22
N PHE A 76 13.78 14.43 -8.02
CA PHE A 76 14.27 13.14 -7.49
C PHE A 76 15.48 13.35 -6.57
N ALA A 77 15.54 12.58 -5.48
CA ALA A 77 16.70 12.54 -4.59
C ALA A 77 17.65 11.35 -4.94
N PRO A 78 18.98 11.55 -5.00
CA PRO A 78 19.69 12.84 -4.93
C PRO A 78 19.41 13.69 -6.19
N GLY A 79 19.42 15.02 -5.99
CA GLY A 79 19.13 16.04 -7.00
C GLY A 79 19.95 15.88 -8.29
N ASP A 80 19.51 16.56 -9.36
CA ASP A 80 20.05 16.57 -10.73
C ASP A 80 19.65 15.40 -11.65
N ASN A 81 18.89 14.43 -11.14
CA ASN A 81 18.45 13.27 -11.92
C ASN A 81 17.12 13.44 -12.65
N GLY A 82 16.35 14.48 -12.36
CA GLY A 82 15.06 14.74 -13.00
C GLY A 82 13.97 15.21 -12.03
N PHE A 83 12.74 15.24 -12.50
CA PHE A 83 11.58 15.65 -11.71
C PHE A 83 10.29 14.94 -12.15
N HIS A 84 9.32 14.95 -11.25
CA HIS A 84 7.90 14.86 -11.58
C HIS A 84 7.24 16.23 -11.35
N GLU A 85 6.32 16.61 -12.21
CA GLU A 85 5.55 17.84 -12.06
C GLU A 85 4.08 17.56 -12.34
N LEU A 86 3.22 18.11 -11.50
CA LEU A 86 1.77 18.14 -11.70
C LEU A 86 1.34 19.60 -11.82
N VAL A 87 0.60 19.91 -12.88
CA VAL A 87 0.08 21.25 -13.18
C VAL A 87 -1.41 21.18 -13.47
N VAL A 88 -2.15 22.14 -12.93
CA VAL A 88 -3.57 22.39 -13.22
C VAL A 88 -3.68 23.70 -13.99
N GLU A 89 -4.12 23.62 -15.24
CA GLU A 89 -4.25 24.75 -16.16
C GLU A 89 -5.74 25.04 -16.41
N PRO A 90 -6.23 26.27 -16.15
CA PRO A 90 -7.60 26.63 -16.53
C PRO A 90 -7.74 26.64 -18.06
N LEU A 91 -8.86 26.12 -18.58
CA LEU A 91 -9.19 26.20 -20.01
C LEU A 91 -10.40 27.12 -20.23
N GLU A 92 -11.55 26.75 -19.67
CA GLU A 92 -12.83 27.45 -19.76
C GLU A 92 -13.49 27.45 -18.38
N PRO A 93 -14.50 28.30 -18.11
CA PRO A 93 -15.29 28.18 -16.89
C PRO A 93 -15.85 26.76 -16.75
N GLY A 94 -15.57 26.09 -15.64
CA GLY A 94 -15.99 24.71 -15.41
C GLY A 94 -15.11 23.63 -16.05
N ARG A 95 -13.95 23.99 -16.64
CA ARG A 95 -13.06 23.05 -17.31
C ARG A 95 -11.58 23.36 -17.11
N CYS A 96 -10.77 22.36 -16.81
CA CYS A 96 -9.32 22.51 -16.68
C CYS A 96 -8.55 21.35 -17.30
N ARG A 97 -7.26 21.56 -17.54
CA ARG A 97 -6.32 20.50 -17.92
C ARG A 97 -5.43 20.17 -16.74
N VAL A 98 -5.32 18.88 -16.42
CA VAL A 98 -4.30 18.37 -15.50
C VAL A 98 -3.19 17.75 -16.35
N ARG A 99 -1.97 18.17 -16.08
CA ARG A 99 -0.77 17.71 -16.79
C ARG A 99 0.22 17.13 -15.79
N HIS A 100 0.66 15.91 -16.05
CA HIS A 100 1.79 15.28 -15.40
C HIS A 100 2.99 15.26 -16.34
N VAL A 101 4.16 15.65 -15.86
CA VAL A 101 5.42 15.56 -16.58
C VAL A 101 6.43 14.82 -15.73
N LEU A 102 7.00 13.74 -16.25
CA LEU A 102 8.26 13.19 -15.78
C LEU A 102 9.35 13.52 -16.78
N GLU A 103 10.44 14.07 -16.28
CA GLU A 103 11.70 14.14 -17.01
C GLU A 103 12.79 13.55 -16.14
N GLN A 104 13.53 12.56 -16.64
CA GLN A 104 14.59 11.92 -15.89
C GLN A 104 15.78 11.57 -16.77
N ARG A 105 17.00 11.89 -16.31
CA ARG A 105 18.24 11.45 -16.94
C ARG A 105 18.54 10.02 -16.50
N GLN A 106 18.65 9.12 -17.46
CA GLN A 106 18.91 7.70 -17.20
C GLN A 106 20.13 7.20 -18.00
N ARG A 107 20.80 6.17 -17.47
CA ARG A 107 21.98 5.53 -18.06
C ARG A 107 21.92 4.02 -17.90
N GLY A 108 22.50 3.30 -18.87
CA GLY A 108 22.72 1.85 -18.79
C GLY A 108 21.45 1.04 -18.51
N ALA A 109 21.54 0.11 -17.57
CA ALA A 109 20.46 -0.80 -17.20
C ALA A 109 19.17 -0.10 -16.74
N HIS A 110 19.27 1.13 -16.20
CA HIS A 110 18.09 1.89 -15.78
C HIS A 110 17.12 2.18 -16.93
N LEU A 111 17.64 2.40 -18.15
CA LEU A 111 16.80 2.60 -19.34
C LEU A 111 16.01 1.35 -19.70
N LEU A 112 16.60 0.17 -19.53
CA LEU A 112 15.92 -1.11 -19.77
C LEU A 112 14.86 -1.36 -18.70
N VAL A 113 15.21 -1.15 -17.43
CA VAL A 113 14.26 -1.26 -16.30
C VAL A 113 13.10 -0.28 -16.46
N TRP A 114 13.36 0.93 -16.96
CA TRP A 114 12.33 1.89 -17.31
C TRP A 114 11.40 1.36 -18.40
N ALA A 115 11.95 0.98 -19.55
CA ALA A 115 11.17 0.55 -20.70
C ALA A 115 10.33 -0.71 -20.43
N LEU A 116 10.87 -1.64 -19.63
CA LEU A 116 10.23 -2.93 -19.36
C LEU A 116 9.31 -2.90 -18.13
N ALA A 117 9.58 -2.08 -17.12
CA ALA A 117 8.84 -2.14 -15.85
C ALA A 117 8.35 -0.77 -15.38
N ILE A 118 9.24 0.18 -15.11
CA ILE A 118 8.89 1.40 -14.38
C ILE A 118 7.90 2.26 -15.18
N ARG A 119 8.07 2.38 -16.50
CA ARG A 119 7.13 3.11 -17.35
C ARG A 119 5.70 2.63 -17.17
N TRP A 120 5.46 1.32 -17.25
CA TRP A 120 4.11 0.76 -17.17
C TRP A 120 3.45 0.97 -15.80
N ALA A 121 4.23 0.83 -14.72
CA ALA A 121 3.73 1.10 -13.37
C ALA A 121 3.48 2.60 -13.17
N HIS A 122 4.40 3.45 -13.64
CA HIS A 122 4.30 4.91 -13.56
C HIS A 122 3.10 5.44 -14.35
N ASP A 123 2.95 5.06 -15.62
CA ASP A 123 1.81 5.42 -16.47
C ASP A 123 0.49 5.04 -15.77
N THR A 124 0.40 3.84 -15.16
CA THR A 124 -0.79 3.39 -14.42
C THR A 124 -1.09 4.27 -13.20
N VAL A 125 -0.07 4.58 -12.39
CA VAL A 125 -0.23 5.44 -11.21
C VAL A 125 -0.74 6.82 -11.60
N VAL A 126 -0.19 7.41 -12.66
CA VAL A 126 -0.58 8.76 -13.13
C VAL A 126 -2.02 8.77 -13.64
N GLU A 127 -2.41 7.78 -14.45
CA GLU A 127 -3.79 7.69 -14.94
C GLU A 127 -4.79 7.43 -13.80
N GLU A 128 -4.43 6.66 -12.77
CA GLU A 128 -5.29 6.47 -11.59
C GLU A 128 -5.38 7.73 -10.70
N ILE A 129 -4.34 8.57 -10.66
CA ILE A 129 -4.43 9.90 -10.05
C ILE A 129 -5.47 10.73 -10.80
N PHE A 130 -5.43 10.73 -12.13
CA PHE A 130 -6.41 11.45 -12.94
C PHE A 130 -7.83 10.89 -12.78
N ASP A 131 -8.00 9.57 -12.68
CA ASP A 131 -9.30 8.93 -12.40
C ASP A 131 -9.86 9.39 -11.04
N ASN A 132 -9.01 9.52 -10.01
CA ASN A 132 -9.45 10.03 -8.71
C ASN A 132 -9.80 11.52 -8.77
N ILE A 133 -9.03 12.34 -9.49
CA ILE A 133 -9.33 13.76 -9.70
C ILE A 133 -10.69 13.92 -10.39
N GLU A 134 -10.93 13.23 -11.51
CA GLU A 134 -12.22 13.30 -12.22
C GLU A 134 -13.36 12.86 -11.30
N ARG A 135 -13.20 11.73 -10.61
CA ARG A 135 -14.20 11.18 -9.70
C ARG A 135 -14.62 12.18 -8.63
N VAL A 136 -13.66 12.87 -8.01
CA VAL A 136 -13.94 13.80 -6.90
C VAL A 136 -14.44 15.15 -7.43
N ALA A 137 -13.81 15.70 -8.47
CA ALA A 137 -14.10 17.06 -8.94
C ALA A 137 -15.31 17.15 -9.89
N ALA A 138 -15.50 16.15 -10.76
CA ALA A 138 -16.55 16.16 -11.79
C ALA A 138 -17.74 15.23 -11.46
N GLY A 139 -17.64 14.43 -10.40
CA GLY A 139 -18.67 13.42 -10.03
C GLY A 139 -18.83 12.29 -11.06
N THR A 140 -18.02 12.30 -12.11
CA THR A 140 -17.96 11.32 -13.19
C THR A 140 -16.50 11.03 -13.47
N HIS A 141 -16.19 9.84 -13.98
CA HIS A 141 -14.85 9.53 -14.51
C HIS A 141 -15.05 8.81 -15.83
N ARG A 142 -14.25 9.16 -16.84
CA ARG A 142 -14.18 8.35 -18.06
C ARG A 142 -13.65 6.98 -17.66
N ALA A 143 -14.16 5.92 -18.28
CA ALA A 143 -14.04 4.52 -17.86
C ALA A 143 -12.75 4.21 -17.06
N PRO A 144 -12.86 3.60 -15.86
CA PRO A 144 -11.72 3.44 -14.96
C PRO A 144 -10.60 2.64 -15.62
N LEU A 145 -9.36 3.03 -15.36
CA LEU A 145 -8.19 2.35 -15.91
C LEU A 145 -8.18 0.86 -15.53
N LEU A 146 -8.16 -0.01 -16.53
CA LEU A 146 -8.02 -1.44 -16.33
C LEU A 146 -6.55 -1.86 -16.37
N TRP A 147 -6.07 -2.44 -15.27
CA TRP A 147 -4.68 -2.90 -15.19
C TRP A 147 -4.41 -4.04 -16.17
N SER A 148 -3.42 -3.85 -17.04
CA SER A 148 -2.90 -4.89 -17.91
C SER A 148 -2.34 -6.08 -17.11
N PRO A 149 -2.29 -7.30 -17.68
CA PRO A 149 -1.68 -8.45 -17.01
C PRO A 149 -0.24 -8.19 -16.55
N TRP A 150 0.50 -7.40 -17.32
CA TRP A 150 1.87 -6.99 -16.99
C TRP A 150 1.92 -6.10 -15.75
N VAL A 151 1.08 -5.07 -15.67
CA VAL A 151 1.00 -4.20 -14.48
C VAL A 151 0.55 -4.98 -13.25
N ARG A 152 -0.40 -5.91 -13.38
CA ARG A 152 -0.80 -6.81 -12.28
C ARG A 152 0.36 -7.66 -11.78
N LEU A 153 1.23 -8.13 -12.69
CA LEU A 153 2.44 -8.87 -12.33
C LEU A 153 3.48 -7.98 -11.65
N LEU A 154 3.78 -6.80 -12.22
CA LEU A 154 4.71 -5.82 -11.63
C LEU A 154 4.26 -5.43 -10.21
N ASN A 155 3.00 -5.05 -10.04
CA ASN A 155 2.43 -4.72 -8.74
C ASN A 155 2.56 -5.88 -7.75
N ARG A 156 2.38 -7.14 -8.19
CA ARG A 156 2.58 -8.32 -7.34
C ARG A 156 4.03 -8.51 -6.93
N VAL A 157 4.97 -8.33 -7.86
CA VAL A 157 6.41 -8.52 -7.61
C VAL A 157 6.95 -7.43 -6.69
N LEU A 158 6.56 -6.18 -6.95
CA LEU A 158 7.02 -4.99 -6.21
C LEU A 158 6.29 -4.78 -4.88
N TRP A 159 5.24 -5.55 -4.58
CA TRP A 159 4.49 -5.43 -3.33
C TRP A 159 5.39 -5.53 -2.10
N ALA A 160 5.14 -4.70 -1.09
CA ALA A 160 5.89 -4.71 0.16
C ALA A 160 5.98 -6.13 0.76
N ARG A 161 7.10 -6.42 1.41
CA ARG A 161 7.34 -7.72 2.07
C ARG A 161 7.07 -7.56 3.57
N PRO A 162 6.48 -8.57 4.24
CA PRO A 162 6.39 -8.57 5.68
C PRO A 162 7.78 -8.52 6.33
N VAL A 163 7.86 -7.78 7.43
CA VAL A 163 9.05 -7.64 8.26
C VAL A 163 8.90 -8.53 9.50
N ALA A 164 9.99 -9.11 9.96
CA ALA A 164 9.98 -9.88 11.20
C ALA A 164 9.75 -8.94 12.38
N ALA A 165 8.90 -9.33 13.31
CA ALA A 165 8.64 -8.59 14.54
C ALA A 165 8.58 -9.57 15.72
N PRO A 166 8.80 -9.10 16.96
CA PRO A 166 8.36 -9.86 18.13
C PRO A 166 6.82 -9.93 18.15
N ILE A 167 6.27 -10.90 18.89
CA ILE A 167 4.83 -10.92 19.18
C ILE A 167 4.48 -9.64 19.97
N PRO A 168 3.61 -8.76 19.45
CA PRO A 168 3.27 -7.50 20.12
C PRO A 168 2.68 -7.75 21.51
N ALA A 169 2.91 -6.82 22.44
CA ALA A 169 2.34 -6.91 23.79
C ALA A 169 0.81 -6.91 23.78
N ALA A 170 0.22 -6.19 22.82
CA ALA A 170 -1.22 -6.13 22.60
C ALA A 170 -1.83 -7.44 22.07
N ALA A 171 -1.03 -8.36 21.51
CA ALA A 171 -1.49 -9.69 21.10
C ALA A 171 -1.65 -10.61 22.32
N ARG A 172 -2.57 -10.24 23.22
CA ARG A 172 -2.79 -10.89 24.51
C ARG A 172 -3.24 -12.33 24.36
N LEU A 173 -4.09 -12.64 23.38
CA LEU A 173 -4.56 -13.99 23.12
C LEU A 173 -3.41 -14.90 22.65
N ALA A 174 -2.56 -14.42 21.74
CA ALA A 174 -1.38 -15.17 21.30
C ALA A 174 -0.42 -15.46 22.45
N ARG A 175 -0.17 -14.45 23.30
CA ARG A 175 0.78 -14.56 24.42
C ARG A 175 0.27 -15.44 25.55
N ALA A 176 -1.05 -15.46 25.77
CA ALA A 176 -1.70 -16.28 26.79
C ALA A 176 -2.17 -17.65 26.26
N ALA A 177 -1.94 -17.95 24.98
CA ALA A 177 -2.44 -19.17 24.34
C ALA A 177 -2.00 -20.45 25.05
N PHE A 178 -0.76 -20.49 25.54
CA PHE A 178 -0.17 -21.65 26.19
C PHE A 178 0.68 -21.22 27.39
N GLU A 179 0.66 -22.01 28.46
CA GLU A 179 1.58 -21.83 29.61
C GLU A 179 3.05 -21.91 29.19
N ARG A 180 3.33 -22.75 28.20
CA ARG A 180 4.65 -22.90 27.58
C ARG A 180 4.51 -22.93 26.06
N THR A 181 5.24 -22.02 25.42
CA THR A 181 5.35 -21.91 23.96
C THR A 181 6.68 -22.48 23.50
N ASP A 182 6.65 -23.55 22.68
CA ASP A 182 7.85 -24.19 22.14
C ASP A 182 8.35 -23.50 20.85
N PHE A 183 7.47 -22.76 20.19
CA PHE A 183 7.82 -21.93 19.03
C PHE A 183 6.91 -20.72 18.91
N SER A 184 7.50 -19.60 18.50
CA SER A 184 6.76 -18.42 18.09
C SER A 184 7.46 -17.69 16.94
N ASP A 185 6.67 -17.12 16.04
CA ASP A 185 7.12 -16.07 15.12
C ASP A 185 6.03 -15.02 14.91
N ALA A 186 6.43 -13.84 14.45
CA ALA A 186 5.50 -12.79 14.05
C ALA A 186 6.03 -11.99 12.86
N TRP A 187 5.10 -11.61 11.99
CA TRP A 187 5.36 -10.89 10.75
C TRP A 187 4.38 -9.73 10.64
N CYS A 188 4.90 -8.52 10.42
CA CYS A 188 4.08 -7.32 10.35
C CYS A 188 4.14 -6.64 8.97
N MET A 189 3.08 -5.89 8.66
CA MET A 189 2.98 -5.00 7.51
C MET A 189 2.21 -3.72 7.88
N GLU A 190 2.65 -2.58 7.37
CA GLU A 190 1.90 -1.32 7.47
C GLU A 190 0.62 -1.35 6.64
N LEU A 191 -0.46 -0.81 7.19
CA LEU A 191 -1.73 -0.64 6.52
C LEU A 191 -1.75 0.69 5.77
N ALA A 192 -2.01 0.63 4.47
CA ALA A 192 -2.26 1.81 3.65
C ALA A 192 -3.65 2.41 3.94
N PRO A 193 -3.87 3.70 3.62
CA PRO A 193 -5.18 4.33 3.73
C PRO A 193 -6.28 3.53 3.03
N GLY A 194 -7.44 3.39 3.69
CA GLY A 194 -8.58 2.63 3.17
C GLY A 194 -8.55 1.12 3.41
N MET A 195 -7.43 0.55 3.84
CA MET A 195 -7.37 -0.89 4.15
C MET A 195 -8.20 -1.25 5.40
N PRO A 196 -8.81 -2.46 5.44
CA PRO A 196 -9.62 -2.90 6.58
C PRO A 196 -8.83 -2.88 7.89
N ARG A 197 -9.37 -2.20 8.89
CA ARG A 197 -8.80 -2.12 10.25
C ARG A 197 -9.37 -3.17 11.21
N ASP A 198 -10.46 -3.81 10.84
CA ASP A 198 -11.04 -4.92 11.60
C ASP A 198 -10.23 -6.21 11.34
N PRO A 199 -9.65 -6.86 12.38
CA PRO A 199 -8.92 -8.13 12.23
C PRO A 199 -9.78 -9.27 11.64
N GLU A 200 -11.11 -9.23 11.74
CA GLU A 200 -11.98 -10.24 11.13
C GLU A 200 -11.84 -10.29 9.60
N SER A 201 -11.60 -9.13 8.96
CA SER A 201 -11.38 -9.03 7.51
C SER A 201 -10.14 -9.82 7.03
N TRP A 202 -9.23 -10.12 7.95
CA TRP A 202 -7.94 -10.77 7.69
C TRP A 202 -7.96 -12.27 7.94
N ARG A 203 -9.01 -12.84 8.51
CA ARG A 203 -9.14 -14.28 8.82
C ARG A 203 -8.82 -15.20 7.65
N GLY A 204 -9.12 -14.76 6.43
CA GLY A 204 -8.77 -15.46 5.19
C GLY A 204 -7.27 -15.48 4.85
N VAL A 205 -6.37 -15.23 5.80
CA VAL A 205 -4.91 -15.30 5.63
C VAL A 205 -4.40 -16.74 5.55
N LEU A 206 -4.99 -17.65 6.33
CA LEU A 206 -4.59 -19.07 6.41
C LEU A 206 -5.31 -19.98 5.39
N ARG A 207 -5.78 -19.43 4.26
CA ARG A 207 -6.57 -20.13 3.22
C ARG A 207 -6.02 -21.55 2.92
N GLY A 208 -6.67 -22.56 3.49
CA GLY A 208 -6.27 -23.97 3.39
C GLY A 208 -7.01 -24.87 4.39
N ALA A 209 -7.23 -24.39 5.62
CA ALA A 209 -8.10 -25.02 6.61
C ALA A 209 -8.85 -23.92 7.37
N PRO A 210 -10.18 -24.03 7.56
CA PRO A 210 -10.91 -23.11 8.42
C PRO A 210 -10.55 -23.43 9.88
N PHE A 211 -9.39 -22.95 10.33
CA PHE A 211 -9.07 -23.00 11.75
C PHE A 211 -10.15 -22.22 12.51
N PRO A 212 -10.78 -22.83 13.53
CA PRO A 212 -11.82 -22.16 14.29
C PRO A 212 -11.25 -20.92 14.99
N VAL A 213 -12.11 -19.91 15.15
CA VAL A 213 -11.79 -18.77 16.00
C VAL A 213 -11.91 -19.22 17.44
N VAL A 214 -10.80 -19.19 18.17
CA VAL A 214 -10.73 -19.58 19.58
C VAL A 214 -10.81 -18.38 20.52
N GLY A 215 -10.62 -17.15 20.01
CA GLY A 215 -10.73 -15.94 20.82
C GLY A 215 -10.75 -14.66 20.00
N ARG A 216 -11.33 -13.61 20.59
CA ARG A 216 -11.38 -12.23 20.09
C ARG A 216 -11.15 -11.27 21.25
N ALA A 217 -10.24 -10.33 21.08
CA ALA A 217 -9.99 -9.29 22.07
C ALA A 217 -9.22 -8.14 21.43
N ASP A 218 -9.67 -6.90 21.63
CA ASP A 218 -8.83 -5.69 21.48
C ASP A 218 -8.04 -5.58 20.15
N GLY A 219 -8.72 -5.80 19.02
CA GLY A 219 -8.07 -5.77 17.70
C GLY A 219 -7.33 -7.06 17.32
N GLU A 220 -7.43 -8.10 18.12
CA GLU A 220 -6.86 -9.42 17.91
C GLU A 220 -7.94 -10.48 17.65
N VAL A 221 -7.70 -11.32 16.63
CA VAL A 221 -8.43 -12.57 16.41
C VAL A 221 -7.46 -13.74 16.49
N LEU A 222 -7.74 -14.69 17.39
CA LEU A 222 -6.95 -15.91 17.55
C LEU A 222 -7.66 -17.07 16.86
N LEU A 223 -6.96 -17.69 15.92
CA LEU A 223 -7.35 -18.90 15.20
C LEU A 223 -6.52 -20.06 15.72
N GLY A 224 -7.03 -21.27 15.71
CA GLY A 224 -6.15 -22.43 15.94
C GLY A 224 -6.86 -23.75 16.13
N GLU A 225 -6.06 -24.78 16.35
CA GLU A 225 -6.51 -26.16 16.46
C GLU A 225 -5.58 -26.93 17.40
N ASP A 226 -6.15 -27.86 18.16
CA ASP A 226 -5.44 -28.76 19.05
C ASP A 226 -5.35 -30.13 18.38
N ALA A 227 -4.13 -30.57 18.07
CA ALA A 227 -3.88 -31.86 17.45
C ALA A 227 -3.12 -32.77 18.42
N GLY A 228 -3.29 -34.09 18.29
CA GLY A 228 -2.70 -35.05 19.24
C GLY A 228 -1.17 -34.99 19.40
N HIS A 229 -0.44 -34.29 18.52
CA HIS A 229 1.01 -34.13 18.60
C HIS A 229 1.48 -32.67 18.82
N LEU A 230 0.60 -31.69 18.60
CA LEU A 230 0.88 -30.27 18.84
C LEU A 230 -0.43 -29.46 18.93
N ASP A 231 -0.38 -28.37 19.67
CA ASP A 231 -1.38 -27.31 19.62
C ASP A 231 -0.83 -26.12 18.85
N PHE A 232 -1.64 -25.55 17.96
CA PHE A 232 -1.26 -24.41 17.13
C PHE A 232 -2.25 -23.27 17.32
N ARG A 233 -1.72 -22.05 17.45
CA ARG A 233 -2.51 -20.82 17.31
C ARG A 233 -1.86 -19.86 16.32
N ALA A 234 -2.70 -19.18 15.55
CA ALA A 234 -2.35 -18.05 14.73
C ALA A 234 -3.16 -16.83 15.16
N SER A 235 -2.46 -15.77 15.53
CA SER A 235 -3.06 -14.50 15.92
C SER A 235 -2.95 -13.49 14.80
N ILE A 236 -4.04 -12.78 14.56
CA ILE A 236 -4.09 -11.63 13.67
C ILE A 236 -4.41 -10.42 14.54
N LEU A 237 -3.42 -9.56 14.75
CA LEU A 237 -3.57 -8.30 15.46
C LEU A 237 -3.56 -7.15 14.46
N VAL A 238 -4.55 -6.27 14.53
CA VAL A 238 -4.54 -4.97 13.84
C VAL A 238 -4.47 -3.86 14.87
N GLU A 239 -3.37 -3.14 14.90
CA GLU A 239 -3.10 -2.09 15.89
C GLU A 239 -2.18 -1.02 15.28
N SER A 240 -2.37 0.25 15.66
CA SER A 240 -1.46 1.36 15.31
C SER A 240 -1.12 1.47 13.81
N GLY A 241 -2.10 1.19 12.95
CA GLY A 241 -1.89 1.23 11.49
C GLY A 241 -1.06 0.08 10.92
N GLN A 242 -0.89 -1.01 11.65
CA GLN A 242 -0.20 -2.21 11.19
C GLN A 242 -1.07 -3.44 11.39
N VAL A 243 -0.79 -4.48 10.60
CA VAL A 243 -1.30 -5.83 10.81
C VAL A 243 -0.15 -6.76 11.12
N THR A 244 -0.29 -7.56 12.18
CA THR A 244 0.70 -8.55 12.61
C THR A 244 0.06 -9.93 12.59
N LEU A 245 0.68 -10.85 11.84
CA LEU A 245 0.38 -12.28 11.90
C LEU A 245 1.40 -12.96 12.81
N SER A 246 0.94 -13.49 13.94
CA SER A 246 1.76 -14.24 14.88
C SER A 246 1.38 -15.72 14.84
N THR A 247 2.34 -16.61 15.06
CA THR A 247 2.10 -18.03 15.30
C THR A 247 2.71 -18.42 16.64
N VAL A 248 1.99 -19.21 17.42
CA VAL A 248 2.49 -19.86 18.64
C VAL A 248 2.14 -21.34 18.62
N VAL A 249 3.09 -22.19 19.04
CA VAL A 249 2.94 -23.64 19.02
C VAL A 249 3.43 -24.26 20.32
N ARG A 250 2.68 -25.24 20.81
CA ARG A 250 3.05 -26.13 21.92
C ARG A 250 3.13 -27.56 21.39
N THR A 251 4.20 -28.28 21.69
CA THR A 251 4.37 -29.69 21.30
C THR A 251 4.13 -30.62 22.48
N HIS A 252 3.47 -31.76 22.26
CA HIS A 252 3.11 -32.68 23.36
C HIS A 252 4.11 -33.82 23.55
N ASN A 253 4.74 -34.28 22.48
CA ASN A 253 5.55 -35.50 22.48
C ASN A 253 6.70 -35.44 21.48
N ALA A 254 7.55 -36.47 21.48
CA ALA A 254 8.71 -36.55 20.59
C ALA A 254 8.33 -36.50 19.10
N ARG A 255 7.19 -37.11 18.72
CA ARG A 255 6.66 -37.03 17.35
C ARG A 255 6.30 -35.60 16.98
N GLY A 256 5.64 -34.88 17.87
CA GLY A 256 5.34 -33.45 17.71
C GLY A 256 6.58 -32.60 17.52
N ARG A 257 7.61 -32.83 18.34
CA ARG A 257 8.91 -32.14 18.23
C ARG A 257 9.61 -32.43 16.90
N LEU A 258 9.62 -33.68 16.44
CA LEU A 258 10.22 -34.06 15.16
C LEU A 258 9.48 -33.43 13.98
N TYR A 259 8.15 -33.55 13.94
CA TYR A 259 7.29 -32.94 12.93
C TYR A 259 7.50 -31.44 12.88
N PHE A 260 7.41 -30.79 14.04
CA PHE A 260 7.54 -29.34 14.13
C PHE A 260 8.96 -28.86 13.84
N GLY A 261 9.99 -29.69 14.09
CA GLY A 261 11.37 -29.40 13.69
C GLY A 261 11.51 -29.14 12.18
N VAL A 262 10.75 -29.86 11.35
CA VAL A 262 10.66 -29.63 9.89
C VAL A 262 9.81 -28.40 9.58
N VAL A 263 8.59 -28.34 10.14
CA VAL A 263 7.64 -27.23 9.88
C VAL A 263 8.23 -25.88 10.25
N ARG A 264 8.93 -25.78 11.39
CA ARG A 264 9.62 -24.56 11.86
C ARG A 264 10.52 -23.92 10.81
N ARG A 265 11.13 -24.71 9.91
CA ARG A 265 12.03 -24.18 8.88
C ARG A 265 11.27 -23.55 7.71
N ILE A 266 10.09 -24.07 7.41
CA ILE A 266 9.26 -23.67 6.25
C ILE A 266 8.23 -22.62 6.66
N HIS A 267 7.76 -22.67 7.91
CA HIS A 267 6.69 -21.83 8.44
C HIS A 267 6.93 -20.31 8.27
N PRO A 268 8.11 -19.74 8.60
CA PRO A 268 8.42 -18.34 8.32
C PRO A 268 8.18 -17.92 6.88
N VAL A 269 8.55 -18.78 5.91
CA VAL A 269 8.34 -18.50 4.48
C VAL A 269 6.85 -18.52 4.16
N MET A 270 6.11 -19.51 4.66
CA MET A 270 4.67 -19.65 4.45
C MET A 270 3.88 -18.49 5.07
N ALA A 271 4.14 -18.15 6.34
CA ALA A 271 3.49 -17.05 7.05
C ALA A 271 3.68 -15.72 6.31
N ARG A 272 4.90 -15.43 5.86
CA ARG A 272 5.19 -14.22 5.06
C ARG A 272 4.44 -14.21 3.72
N LEU A 273 4.41 -15.33 3.01
CA LEU A 273 3.70 -15.43 1.73
C LEU A 273 2.19 -15.24 1.91
N MET A 274 1.60 -15.89 2.93
CA MET A 274 0.18 -15.79 3.28
C MET A 274 -0.21 -14.36 3.66
N LEU A 275 0.56 -13.72 4.55
CA LEU A 275 0.33 -12.33 4.96
C LEU A 275 0.46 -11.37 3.78
N ARG A 276 1.56 -11.45 3.01
CA ARG A 276 1.79 -10.60 1.84
C ARG A 276 0.67 -10.71 0.81
N ARG A 277 0.24 -11.95 0.51
CA ARG A 277 -0.83 -12.22 -0.45
C ARG A 277 -2.16 -11.64 0.02
N THR A 278 -2.49 -11.83 1.30
CA THR A 278 -3.76 -11.35 1.88
C THR A 278 -3.78 -9.84 1.97
N HIS A 279 -2.69 -9.24 2.43
CA HIS A 279 -2.49 -7.80 2.44
C HIS A 279 -2.72 -7.19 1.06
N ARG A 280 -2.08 -7.73 0.02
CA ARG A 280 -2.26 -7.27 -1.36
C ARG A 280 -3.70 -7.44 -1.84
N ARG A 281 -4.33 -8.57 -1.54
CA ARG A 281 -5.72 -8.83 -1.92
C ARG A 281 -6.68 -7.82 -1.30
N LEU A 282 -6.52 -7.54 0.00
CA LEU A 282 -7.37 -6.60 0.73
C LEU A 282 -7.12 -5.16 0.27
N ALA A 283 -5.87 -4.78 0.00
CA ALA A 283 -5.55 -3.48 -0.58
C ALA A 283 -6.22 -3.28 -1.95
N LEU A 284 -6.12 -4.25 -2.86
CA LEU A 284 -6.76 -4.12 -4.19
C LEU A 284 -8.29 -4.17 -4.17
N ALA A 285 -8.90 -4.60 -3.07
CA ALA A 285 -10.35 -4.62 -2.88
C ALA A 285 -10.86 -3.42 -2.05
N ALA A 286 -9.96 -2.64 -1.46
CA ALA A 286 -10.30 -1.47 -0.68
C ALA A 286 -10.64 -0.29 -1.59
N PRO A 287 -11.48 0.65 -1.13
CA PRO A 287 -11.88 1.80 -1.93
C PRO A 287 -10.68 2.69 -2.27
N SER A 288 -10.69 3.27 -3.48
CA SER A 288 -9.65 4.22 -3.92
C SER A 288 -9.68 5.52 -3.10
N ALA A 289 -8.65 6.36 -3.23
CA ALA A 289 -8.64 7.67 -2.60
C ALA A 289 -9.85 8.53 -2.99
N GLY A 290 -10.17 8.59 -4.29
CA GLY A 290 -11.33 9.34 -4.76
C GLY A 290 -12.65 8.78 -4.23
N GLU A 291 -12.79 7.46 -4.14
CA GLU A 291 -13.99 6.84 -3.54
C GLU A 291 -14.12 7.13 -2.05
N ARG A 292 -13.01 7.17 -1.30
CA ARG A 292 -13.01 7.55 0.11
C ARG A 292 -13.35 9.03 0.30
N ALA A 293 -12.78 9.91 -0.52
CA ALA A 293 -13.05 11.35 -0.47
C ALA A 293 -14.53 11.64 -0.71
N LEU A 294 -15.15 11.00 -1.71
CA LEU A 294 -16.60 11.13 -1.97
C LEU A 294 -17.49 10.61 -0.83
N ARG A 295 -17.01 9.63 -0.05
CA ARG A 295 -17.75 9.12 1.12
C ARG A 295 -17.61 10.03 2.34
N ALA A 296 -16.47 10.71 2.49
CA ALA A 296 -16.21 11.60 3.61
C ALA A 296 -16.88 12.98 3.47
N GLY A 297 -17.14 13.42 2.23
CA GLY A 297 -17.88 14.65 1.94
C GLY A 297 -19.41 14.50 1.93
N ARG A 298 -19.94 13.31 2.23
CA ARG A 298 -21.38 13.03 2.43
C ARG A 298 -21.67 12.91 3.91
#